data_AF-A0A7W4AXZ9-F1
#
_entry.id   AF-A0A7W4AXZ9-F1
#
_cell.length_a   1.000
_cell.length_b   1.000
_cell.length_c   1.000
_cell.angle_alpha   90.00
_cell.angle_beta   90.00
_cell.angle_gamma   90.00
#
_symmetry.space_group_name_H-M   'P 1'
#
loop_
_entity.id
_entity.type
_entity.pdbx_description
1 polymer ?
#
loop_
_entity_poly.entity_id
_entity_poly.type
_entity_poly.pdbx_seq_one_letter_code
_entity_poly.pdbx_strand_id
1 'polypeptide(L)'
;MFFNKALCFFIVFLTSFSLNANEFRLSEWTDQEYLLHSPTEGAAEVIIDRQASNDLQLIAVLHVRCGGIDFRVPVIKGNFETGVSSAEYLEYVIFKYENKIYSPIKSISSYYVIPSDKNESVKPHFLEFETQNTTSGFCKYINNKSEYDNPIYIQSDK
;
A
#
# COMPACT_ATOMS: atom_id res chain seq x y z
N MET A 1 21.90 -22.43 -52.84
CA MET A 1 21.67 -23.18 -51.59
C MET A 1 22.10 -22.28 -50.44
N PHE A 2 21.09 -21.80 -49.72
CA PHE A 2 21.03 -21.14 -48.41
C PHE A 2 22.06 -20.07 -48.03
N PHE A 3 21.61 -18.81 -48.16
CA PHE A 3 22.16 -17.66 -47.47
C PHE A 3 22.00 -17.81 -45.95
N ASN A 4 23.14 -17.65 -45.30
CA ASN A 4 23.39 -17.64 -43.89
C ASN A 4 22.76 -16.40 -43.23
N LYS A 5 21.70 -16.55 -42.44
CA LYS A 5 21.26 -15.60 -41.40
C LYS A 5 20.53 -16.35 -40.30
N ALA A 6 21.29 -16.99 -39.42
CA ALA A 6 20.79 -17.33 -38.10
C ALA A 6 20.59 -16.01 -37.33
N LEU A 7 19.37 -15.48 -37.44
CA LEU A 7 18.93 -14.34 -36.65
C LEU A 7 18.79 -14.84 -35.20
N CYS A 8 19.87 -14.72 -34.41
CA CYS A 8 19.80 -14.89 -32.97
C CYS A 8 18.84 -13.85 -32.41
N PHE A 9 17.59 -14.24 -32.21
CA PHE A 9 16.66 -13.49 -31.39
C PHE A 9 17.13 -13.59 -29.94
N PHE A 10 17.97 -12.65 -29.54
CA PHE A 10 18.18 -12.30 -28.14
C PHE A 10 16.84 -11.81 -27.61
N ILE A 11 16.09 -12.67 -26.92
CA ILE A 11 14.97 -12.22 -26.08
C ILE A 11 15.62 -11.51 -24.89
N VAL A 12 15.76 -10.20 -25.03
CA VAL A 12 16.09 -9.30 -23.92
C VAL A 12 14.92 -9.40 -22.93
N PHE A 13 15.15 -10.11 -21.83
CA PHE A 13 14.27 -10.09 -20.66
C PHE A 13 14.17 -8.63 -20.18
N LEU A 14 13.06 -7.97 -20.52
CA LEU A 14 12.59 -6.77 -19.84
C LEU A 14 11.98 -7.20 -18.50
N THR A 15 12.79 -7.63 -17.54
CA THR A 15 12.37 -7.65 -16.13
C THR A 15 12.70 -6.28 -15.54
N SER A 16 11.81 -5.32 -15.72
CA SER A 16 11.87 -4.06 -15.02
C SER A 16 10.63 -3.94 -14.15
N PHE A 17 10.85 -3.73 -12.85
CA PHE A 17 9.88 -3.46 -11.77
C PHE A 17 9.09 -4.71 -11.32
N SER A 18 9.41 -5.32 -10.18
CA SER A 18 9.14 -4.81 -8.82
C SER A 18 10.13 -5.44 -7.83
N LEU A 19 10.99 -4.64 -7.19
CA LEU A 19 11.95 -5.14 -6.20
C LEU A 19 11.53 -4.90 -4.74
N ASN A 20 10.39 -4.26 -4.48
CA ASN A 20 9.99 -3.87 -3.12
C ASN A 20 8.57 -4.29 -2.70
N ALA A 21 7.78 -4.94 -3.56
CA ALA A 21 6.49 -5.53 -3.18
C ALA A 21 6.63 -6.90 -2.47
N ASN A 22 7.85 -7.39 -2.29
CA ASN A 22 8.14 -8.70 -1.67
C ASN A 22 8.50 -8.63 -0.19
N GLU A 23 8.59 -7.44 0.42
CA GLU A 23 8.87 -7.31 1.86
C GLU A 23 7.61 -7.62 2.69
N PHE A 24 6.47 -7.06 2.31
CA PHE A 24 5.19 -7.35 2.94
C PHE A 24 4.33 -8.21 2.03
N ARG A 25 3.41 -8.98 2.61
CA ARG A 25 2.44 -9.77 1.86
C ARG A 25 1.04 -9.45 2.34
N LEU A 26 0.10 -9.33 1.40
CA LEU A 26 -1.31 -9.20 1.70
C LEU A 26 -1.99 -10.51 1.28
N SER A 27 -2.82 -11.08 2.15
CA SER A 27 -3.60 -12.28 1.83
C SER A 27 -5.02 -12.19 2.38
N GLU A 28 -5.96 -12.86 1.73
CA GLU A 28 -7.34 -12.96 2.20
C GLU A 28 -7.39 -13.76 3.52
N TRP A 29 -8.16 -13.27 4.48
CA TRP A 29 -8.39 -13.94 5.76
C TRP A 29 -9.85 -14.35 5.95
N THR A 30 -10.76 -13.42 5.62
CA THR A 30 -12.20 -13.66 5.57
C THR A 30 -12.77 -13.01 4.31
N ASP A 31 -14.06 -13.19 4.06
CA ASP A 31 -14.74 -12.56 2.92
C ASP A 31 -14.66 -11.02 2.95
N GLN A 32 -14.39 -10.39 4.09
CA GLN A 32 -14.32 -8.94 4.26
C GLN A 32 -12.96 -8.44 4.79
N GLU A 33 -12.02 -9.32 5.12
CA GLU A 33 -10.78 -8.94 5.80
C GLU A 33 -9.56 -9.61 5.17
N TYR A 34 -8.47 -8.85 5.13
CA TYR A 34 -7.16 -9.30 4.66
C TYR A 34 -6.16 -9.23 5.81
N LEU A 35 -5.14 -10.08 5.74
CA LEU A 35 -3.98 -10.02 6.63
C LEU A 35 -2.79 -9.44 5.88
N LEU A 36 -2.23 -8.39 6.46
CA LEU A 36 -0.95 -7.81 6.07
C LEU A 36 0.15 -8.44 6.93
N HIS A 37 0.91 -9.34 6.30
CA HIS A 37 2.02 -10.06 6.88
C HIS A 37 3.29 -9.22 6.82
N SER A 38 3.94 -9.07 7.98
CA SER A 38 5.29 -8.51 8.09
C SER A 38 6.33 -9.52 7.59
N PRO A 39 7.49 -9.08 7.05
CA PRO A 39 8.57 -9.98 6.62
C PRO A 39 9.24 -10.74 7.76
N THR A 40 9.14 -10.25 9.00
CA THR A 40 9.78 -10.85 10.16
C THR A 40 8.88 -11.93 10.73
N GLU A 41 9.39 -13.16 10.83
CA GLU A 41 8.70 -14.27 11.47
C GLU A 41 8.32 -13.94 12.91
N GLY A 42 7.06 -14.20 13.29
CA GLY A 42 6.52 -13.88 14.62
C GLY A 42 6.25 -12.39 14.87
N ALA A 43 6.39 -11.52 13.86
CA ALA A 43 5.90 -10.16 13.97
C ALA A 43 4.37 -10.11 13.86
N ALA A 44 3.78 -9.10 14.48
CA ALA A 44 2.35 -8.84 14.42
C ALA A 44 1.84 -8.74 12.97
N GLU A 45 0.78 -9.48 12.67
CA GLU A 45 0.03 -9.40 11.42
C GLU A 45 -1.12 -8.41 11.61
N VAL A 46 -1.31 -7.54 10.62
CA VAL A 46 -2.34 -6.49 10.69
C VAL A 46 -3.57 -6.90 9.90
N ILE A 47 -4.74 -6.82 10.52
CA ILE A 47 -6.03 -7.02 9.88
C ILE A 47 -6.42 -5.74 9.14
N ILE A 48 -6.78 -5.89 7.87
CA ILE A 48 -7.22 -4.82 6.97
C ILE A 48 -8.62 -5.13 6.49
N ASP A 49 -9.56 -4.25 6.81
CA ASP A 49 -10.95 -4.36 6.35
C ASP A 49 -11.03 -3.95 4.87
N ARG A 50 -11.77 -4.73 4.07
CA ARG A 50 -12.00 -4.47 2.64
C ARG A 50 -12.77 -3.17 2.40
N GLN A 51 -13.45 -2.60 3.40
CA GLN A 51 -14.17 -1.33 3.32
C GLN A 51 -15.18 -1.30 2.17
N ALA A 52 -15.88 -2.43 1.96
CA ALA A 52 -16.78 -2.67 0.83
C ALA A 52 -16.14 -2.61 -0.57
N SER A 53 -14.81 -2.53 -0.69
CA SER A 53 -14.14 -2.69 -1.98
C SER A 53 -14.38 -4.08 -2.55
N ASN A 54 -14.16 -4.24 -3.86
CA ASN A 54 -14.25 -5.57 -4.48
C ASN A 54 -13.08 -6.46 -4.04
N ASP A 55 -11.89 -5.87 -3.92
CA ASP A 55 -10.63 -6.53 -3.58
C ASP A 55 -9.66 -5.49 -2.98
N LEU A 56 -8.61 -5.97 -2.32
CA LEU A 56 -7.51 -5.15 -1.80
C LEU A 56 -6.18 -5.58 -2.43
N GLN A 57 -5.37 -4.59 -2.80
CA GLN A 57 -4.07 -4.82 -3.43
C GLN A 57 -2.97 -4.07 -2.68
N LEU A 58 -1.89 -4.78 -2.32
CA LEU A 58 -0.66 -4.15 -1.87
C LEU A 58 0.06 -3.56 -3.09
N ILE A 59 0.00 -2.24 -3.25
CA ILE A 59 0.54 -1.57 -4.45
C ILE A 59 1.99 -1.10 -4.26
N ALA A 60 2.44 -0.90 -3.02
CA ALA A 60 3.81 -0.48 -2.71
C ALA A 60 4.16 -0.65 -1.23
N VAL A 61 5.46 -0.52 -0.95
CA VAL A 61 6.00 -0.34 0.40
C VAL A 61 6.90 0.89 0.39
N LEU A 62 6.53 1.94 1.11
CA LEU A 62 7.34 3.16 1.21
C LEU A 62 8.37 3.02 2.33
N HIS A 63 9.58 3.50 2.07
CA HIS A 63 10.68 3.50 3.03
C HIS A 63 10.90 4.93 3.50
N VAL A 64 10.57 5.22 4.76
CA VAL A 64 10.55 6.59 5.28
C VAL A 64 11.45 6.68 6.52
N ARG A 65 12.33 7.68 6.59
CA ARG A 65 13.15 7.96 7.77
C ARG A 65 12.75 9.29 8.39
N CYS A 66 12.22 9.26 9.61
CA CYS A 66 11.74 10.45 10.33
C CYS A 66 12.48 10.59 11.66
N GLY A 67 13.13 11.74 11.88
CA GLY A 67 13.84 12.00 13.14
C GLY A 67 14.92 10.96 13.49
N GLY A 68 15.51 10.31 12.48
CA GLY A 68 16.50 9.25 12.66
C GLY A 68 15.93 7.83 12.86
N ILE A 69 14.61 7.68 12.89
CA ILE A 69 13.91 6.40 13.01
C ILE A 69 13.45 5.95 11.62
N ASP A 70 13.64 4.67 11.31
CA ASP A 70 13.21 4.07 10.04
C ASP A 70 11.80 3.49 10.15
N PHE A 71 11.01 3.68 9.09
CA PHE A 71 9.65 3.20 8.96
C PHE A 71 9.49 2.44 7.63
N ARG A 72 8.56 1.48 7.64
CA ARG A 72 7.98 0.89 6.42
C ARG A 72 6.51 1.18 6.37
N VAL A 73 6.04 1.54 5.20
CA VAL A 73 4.65 1.91 4.99
C VAL A 73 4.09 1.14 3.79
N PRO A 74 3.59 -0.09 4.01
CA PRO A 74 2.75 -0.77 3.04
C PRO A 74 1.55 0.11 2.65
N VAL A 75 1.33 0.24 1.35
CA VAL A 75 0.22 1.01 0.78
C VAL A 75 -0.74 0.04 0.12
N ILE A 76 -1.95 -0.04 0.67
CA ILE A 76 -3.02 -0.94 0.23
C ILE A 76 -4.03 -0.11 -0.54
N LYS A 77 -4.45 -0.61 -1.69
CA LYS A 77 -5.46 0.01 -2.55
C LYS A 77 -6.71 -0.84 -2.59
N GLY A 78 -7.86 -0.20 -2.38
CA GLY A 78 -9.18 -0.75 -2.64
C GLY A 78 -9.90 0.10 -3.69
N ASN A 79 -10.72 -0.56 -4.52
CA ASN A 79 -11.63 0.15 -5.42
C ASN A 79 -13.07 -0.24 -5.08
N PHE A 80 -13.92 0.77 -4.95
CA PHE A 80 -15.35 0.64 -4.76
C PHE A 80 -16.05 1.12 -6.03
N GLU A 81 -16.86 0.26 -6.63
CA GLU A 81 -17.70 0.63 -7.76
C GLU A 81 -19.15 0.40 -7.38
N THR A 82 -19.94 1.46 -7.47
CA THR A 82 -21.39 1.36 -7.55
C THR A 82 -21.80 1.56 -8.99
N GLY A 83 -23.00 1.13 -9.36
CA GLY A 83 -23.57 1.42 -10.69
C GLY A 83 -23.75 2.92 -11.01
N VAL A 84 -23.35 3.83 -10.11
CA VAL A 84 -23.50 5.28 -10.24
C VAL A 84 -22.16 5.98 -10.05
N SER A 85 -21.40 5.69 -8.99
CA SER A 85 -20.11 6.32 -8.67
C SER A 85 -19.01 5.30 -8.38
N SER A 86 -17.75 5.71 -8.56
CA SER A 86 -16.59 4.92 -8.12
C SER A 86 -15.74 5.69 -7.10
N ALA A 87 -15.06 4.96 -6.24
CA ALA A 87 -14.11 5.52 -5.30
C ALA A 87 -12.86 4.64 -5.21
N GLU A 88 -11.72 5.30 -5.07
CA GLU A 88 -10.45 4.67 -4.75
C GLU A 88 -10.12 4.94 -3.28
N TYR A 89 -9.70 3.89 -2.60
CA TYR A 89 -9.29 3.88 -1.21
C TYR A 89 -7.81 3.53 -1.14
N LEU A 90 -7.04 4.31 -0.40
CA LEU A 90 -5.65 4.01 -0.06
C LEU A 90 -5.49 3.94 1.45
N GLU A 91 -4.91 2.85 1.93
CA GLU A 91 -4.51 2.69 3.32
C GLU A 91 -2.99 2.60 3.44
N TYR A 92 -2.43 3.49 4.25
CA TYR A 92 -1.02 3.55 4.58
C TYR A 92 -0.82 2.96 5.97
N VAL A 93 -0.40 1.71 6.06
CA VAL A 93 -0.15 1.05 7.34
C VAL A 93 1.27 1.37 7.77
N ILE A 94 1.47 2.00 8.92
CA ILE A 94 2.80 2.46 9.33
C ILE A 94 3.41 1.47 10.31
N PHE A 95 4.59 0.95 9.96
CA PHE A 95 5.43 0.12 10.81
C PHE A 95 6.69 0.88 11.20
N LYS A 96 6.98 0.92 12.50
CA LYS A 96 8.31 1.30 13.01
C LYS A 96 9.25 0.13 12.79
N TYR A 97 10.42 0.39 12.21
CA TYR A 97 11.47 -0.61 12.04
C TYR A 97 12.61 -0.36 13.03
N GLU A 98 12.75 -1.25 14.01
CA GLU A 98 13.78 -1.16 15.05
C GLU A 98 14.25 -2.55 15.44
N ASN A 99 15.56 -2.75 15.61
CA ASN A 99 16.15 -4.04 15.99
C ASN A 99 15.68 -5.23 15.12
N LYS A 100 15.48 -5.00 13.81
CA LYS A 100 14.97 -5.97 12.82
C LYS A 100 13.52 -6.43 13.04
N ILE A 101 12.76 -5.69 13.84
CA ILE A 101 11.34 -5.96 14.11
C ILE A 101 10.52 -4.84 13.45
N TYR A 102 9.42 -5.23 12.80
CA TYR A 102 8.40 -4.33 12.29
C TYR A 102 7.27 -4.27 13.30
N SER A 103 7.10 -3.12 13.94
CA SER A 103 6.03 -2.90 14.91
C SER A 103 4.99 -1.97 14.29
N PRO A 104 3.75 -2.45 14.06
CA PRO A 104 2.68 -1.58 13.55
C PRO A 104 2.37 -0.50 14.59
N ILE A 105 2.19 0.74 14.14
CA ILE A 105 1.89 1.87 15.04
C ILE A 105 0.51 2.50 14.81
N LYS A 106 0.12 2.69 13.56
CA LYS A 106 -1.18 3.23 13.13
C LYS A 106 -1.36 3.08 11.62
N SER A 107 -2.58 3.17 11.12
CA SER A 107 -2.82 3.34 9.68
C SER A 107 -3.40 4.72 9.38
N ILE A 108 -3.28 5.13 8.13
CA ILE A 108 -3.84 6.38 7.62
C ILE A 108 -4.60 6.04 6.35
N SER A 109 -5.85 6.47 6.25
CA SER A 109 -6.68 6.18 5.09
C SER A 109 -6.97 7.43 4.28
N SER A 110 -6.92 7.30 2.96
CA SER A 110 -7.22 8.36 2.01
C SER A 110 -8.23 7.88 0.98
N TYR A 111 -9.19 8.73 0.63
CA TYR A 111 -10.25 8.41 -0.31
C TYR A 111 -10.22 9.38 -1.49
N TYR A 112 -10.34 8.84 -2.69
CA TYR A 112 -10.58 9.56 -3.92
C TYR A 112 -11.96 9.20 -4.44
N VAL A 113 -12.89 10.16 -4.42
CA VAL A 113 -14.26 9.92 -4.89
C VAL A 113 -14.42 10.50 -6.28
N ILE A 114 -14.82 9.66 -7.23
CA ILE A 114 -15.17 10.04 -8.59
C ILE A 114 -16.71 10.16 -8.64
N PRO A 115 -17.26 11.39 -8.59
CA PRO A 115 -18.70 11.57 -8.61
C PRO A 115 -19.29 11.17 -9.96
N SER A 116 -20.54 10.71 -9.93
CA SER A 116 -21.31 10.37 -11.11
C SER A 116 -21.75 11.59 -11.90
N ASP A 117 -22.02 12.69 -11.19
CA ASP A 117 -22.35 13.98 -11.76
C ASP A 117 -21.05 14.78 -11.97
N LYS A 118 -20.82 15.21 -13.21
CA LYS A 118 -19.65 16.04 -13.57
C LYS A 118 -19.69 17.43 -12.93
N ASN A 119 -20.83 17.83 -12.36
CA ASN A 119 -20.99 19.09 -11.62
C ASN A 119 -20.59 18.96 -10.13
N GLU A 120 -20.39 17.75 -9.62
CA GLU A 120 -19.88 17.55 -8.26
C GLU A 120 -18.35 17.61 -8.23
N SER A 121 -17.82 18.18 -7.15
CA SER A 121 -16.38 18.34 -6.99
C SER A 121 -15.70 17.00 -6.70
N VAL A 122 -14.75 16.62 -7.55
CA VAL A 122 -13.80 15.53 -7.29
C VAL A 122 -13.03 15.82 -6.00
N LYS A 123 -12.96 14.84 -5.10
CA LYS A 123 -12.13 14.93 -3.89
C LYS A 123 -10.84 14.13 -4.11
N PRO A 124 -9.70 14.77 -4.42
CA PRO A 124 -8.41 14.08 -4.58
C PRO A 124 -7.98 13.40 -3.27
N HIS A 125 -7.13 12.38 -3.38
CA HIS A 125 -6.40 11.89 -2.21
C HIS A 125 -5.65 13.05 -1.54
N PHE A 126 -5.79 13.20 -0.23
CA PHE A 126 -5.00 14.19 0.53
C PHE A 126 -3.52 13.79 0.68
N LEU A 127 -3.22 12.51 0.41
CA LEU A 127 -1.88 11.95 0.29
C LEU A 127 -1.72 11.43 -1.14
N GLU A 128 -1.12 12.22 -2.01
CA GLU A 128 -0.80 11.78 -3.36
C GLU A 128 0.35 10.76 -3.31
N PHE A 129 0.11 9.55 -3.80
CA PHE A 129 1.09 8.46 -3.81
C PHE A 129 2.35 8.80 -4.63
N GLU A 130 2.20 9.52 -5.75
CA GLU A 130 3.29 9.78 -6.71
C GLU A 130 4.20 10.96 -6.33
N THR A 131 3.74 11.93 -5.52
CA THR A 131 4.54 13.11 -5.15
C THR A 131 5.39 12.91 -3.88
N GLN A 132 5.33 11.72 -3.27
CA GLN A 132 5.96 11.39 -1.98
C GLN A 132 7.41 10.89 -2.05
N ASN A 133 8.13 11.18 -3.15
CA ASN A 133 9.58 10.93 -3.24
C ASN A 133 10.42 11.82 -2.28
N THR A 134 9.77 12.66 -1.46
CA THR A 134 10.41 13.41 -0.39
C THR A 134 10.00 12.85 0.97
N THR A 135 10.93 12.14 1.61
CA THR A 135 10.84 11.57 2.96
C THR A 135 10.26 12.56 4.00
N SER A 136 10.44 13.87 3.83
CA SER A 136 9.98 14.92 4.74
C SER A 136 8.47 15.13 4.78
N GLY A 137 7.76 14.95 3.65
CA GLY A 137 6.32 15.24 3.55
C GLY A 137 5.46 14.24 4.32
N PHE A 138 5.91 12.98 4.39
CA PHE A 138 5.19 11.91 5.07
C PHE A 138 5.42 11.91 6.58
N CYS A 139 6.57 12.41 7.05
CA CYS A 139 6.93 12.41 8.47
C CYS A 139 5.95 13.16 9.39
N LYS A 140 5.28 14.21 8.88
CA LYS A 140 4.27 14.93 9.67
C LYS A 140 3.08 14.02 10.01
N TYR A 141 2.74 13.09 9.12
CA TYR A 141 1.66 12.14 9.31
C TYR A 141 2.07 10.97 10.20
N ILE A 142 3.35 10.57 10.20
CA ILE A 142 3.86 9.56 11.14
C ILE A 142 3.91 10.12 12.57
N ASN A 143 4.53 11.28 12.75
CA ASN A 143 4.88 11.80 14.09
C ASN A 143 3.72 12.47 14.82
N ASN A 144 2.73 13.00 14.09
CA ASN A 144 1.60 13.71 14.68
C ASN A 144 0.32 12.93 14.52
N LYS A 145 -0.65 13.16 15.41
CA LYS A 145 -2.01 12.66 15.25
C LYS A 145 -2.71 13.44 14.13
N SER A 146 -3.41 12.73 13.25
CA SER A 146 -4.29 13.32 12.24
C SER A 146 -5.73 12.84 12.40
N GLU A 147 -6.67 13.56 11.79
CA GLU A 147 -8.08 13.12 11.71
C GLU A 147 -8.27 11.90 10.81
N TYR A 148 -7.25 11.54 10.02
CA TYR A 148 -7.22 10.40 9.12
C TYR A 148 -6.54 9.17 9.74
N ASP A 149 -6.09 9.28 11.00
CA ASP A 149 -5.45 8.19 11.72
C ASP A 149 -6.50 7.15 12.12
N ASN A 150 -6.26 5.91 11.73
CA ASN A 150 -7.08 4.76 12.09
C ASN A 150 -6.34 3.84 13.07
N PRO A 151 -7.06 3.19 14.00
CA PRO A 151 -6.47 2.16 14.85
C PRO A 151 -6.04 0.97 14.00
N ILE A 152 -4.95 0.32 14.41
CA ILE A 152 -4.54 -0.96 13.84
C ILE A 152 -5.13 -2.08 14.68
N TYR A 153 -5.70 -3.08 14.01
CA TYR A 153 -6.11 -4.34 14.60
C TYR A 153 -5.06 -5.40 14.28
N ILE A 154 -4.51 -6.02 15.33
CA ILE A 154 -3.47 -7.03 15.20
C ILE A 154 -4.12 -8.39 15.41
N GLN A 155 -3.80 -9.35 14.55
CA GLN A 155 -4.13 -10.74 14.83
C GLN A 155 -3.27 -11.21 16.01
N SER A 156 -3.89 -11.35 17.18
CA SER A 156 -3.27 -12.00 18.32
C SER A 156 -3.45 -13.52 18.18
N ASP A 157 -2.34 -14.26 18.25
CA ASP A 157 -2.39 -15.71 18.44
C ASP A 157 -3.27 -16.03 19.65
N LYS A 158 -4.22 -16.95 19.45
CA LYS A 158 -5.10 -17.46 20.52
C LYS A 158 -4.33 -18.25 21.57
#